data_AF-A0A928GAI7-F1
#
_entry.id   AF-A0A928GAI7-F1
#
_cell.length_a   1.000
_cell.length_b   1.000
_cell.length_c   1.000
_cell.angle_alpha   90.00
_cell.angle_beta   90.00
_cell.angle_gamma   90.00
#
_symmetry.space_group_name_H-M   'P 1'
#
loop_
_entity.id
_entity.type
_entity.pdbx_description
1 polymer ?
#
loop_
_entity_poly.entity_id
_entity_poly.type
_entity_poly.pdbx_seq_one_letter_code
_entity_poly.pdbx_strand_id
1 'polypeptide(L)'
;MIDRKKIFRIVTVIMAVTVIVMAAYIMINRLGLVEGYDFGGGAYYYVDIPEFEKIVDQDAFKAKTPVWVHVVLFLAWGWLMWRLWLWIDRKSDK
;
A
#
# COMPACT_ATOMS: atom_id res chain seq x y z
N MET A 1 -34.73 -15.37 -9.18
CA MET A 1 -33.71 -15.90 -8.25
C MET A 1 -32.45 -15.08 -8.46
N ILE A 2 -32.07 -14.21 -7.52
CA ILE A 2 -30.91 -13.33 -7.72
C ILE A 2 -29.64 -14.17 -7.61
N ASP A 3 -28.78 -14.09 -8.62
CA ASP A 3 -27.54 -14.86 -8.68
C ASP A 3 -26.58 -14.42 -7.57
N ARG A 4 -26.25 -15.36 -6.67
CA ARG A 4 -25.33 -15.12 -5.56
C ARG A 4 -23.97 -14.59 -6.03
N LYS A 5 -23.45 -15.06 -7.17
CA LYS A 5 -22.18 -14.57 -7.72
C LYS A 5 -22.27 -13.10 -8.12
N LYS A 6 -23.41 -12.68 -8.66
CA LYS A 6 -23.68 -11.28 -9.03
C LYS A 6 -23.78 -10.38 -7.80
N ILE A 7 -24.43 -10.85 -6.73
CA ILE A 7 -24.51 -10.13 -5.45
C ILE A 7 -23.11 -9.94 -4.86
N PHE A 8 -22.32 -11.01 -4.73
CA PHE A 8 -20.97 -10.93 -4.19
C PHE A 8 -20.11 -9.94 -4.97
N ARG A 9 -20.14 -9.99 -6.30
CA ARG A 9 -19.40 -9.04 -7.15
C ARG A 9 -19.82 -7.59 -6.89
N ILE A 10 -21.12 -7.31 -6.80
CA ILE A 10 -21.61 -5.95 -6.54
C ILE A 10 -21.16 -5.47 -5.17
N VAL A 11 -21.29 -6.29 -4.13
CA VAL A 11 -20.86 -5.94 -2.77
C VAL A 11 -19.36 -5.68 -2.72
N THR A 12 -18.54 -6.52 -3.36
CA THR A 12 -17.09 -6.32 -3.42
C THR A 12 -16.73 -5.00 -4.11
N VAL A 13 -17.38 -4.67 -5.23
CA VAL A 13 -17.12 -3.41 -5.94
C VAL A 13 -17.51 -2.21 -5.08
N ILE A 14 -18.69 -2.24 -4.47
CA ILE A 14 -19.15 -1.16 -3.57
C ILE A 14 -18.16 -0.98 -2.42
N MET A 15 -17.75 -2.08 -1.78
CA MET A 15 -16.80 -2.05 -0.67
C MET A 15 -15.46 -1.44 -1.09
N ALA A 16 -14.91 -1.86 -2.23
CA ALA A 16 -13.65 -1.34 -2.75
C ALA A 16 -13.74 0.17 -3.03
N VAL A 17 -14.82 0.63 -3.66
CA VAL A 17 -15.05 2.05 -3.93
C VAL A 17 -15.17 2.83 -2.63
N THR A 18 -15.95 2.34 -1.67
CA THR A 18 -16.10 2.98 -0.35
C THR A 18 -14.77 3.12 0.37
N VAL A 19 -13.93 2.07 0.37
CA VAL A 19 -12.60 2.12 0.99
C VAL A 19 -11.73 3.20 0.35
N ILE A 20 -11.71 3.29 -0.98
CA ILE A 20 -10.92 4.30 -1.71
C ILE A 20 -11.42 5.72 -1.37
N VAL A 21 -12.73 5.93 -1.37
CA VAL A 21 -13.34 7.23 -1.05
C VAL A 21 -13.03 7.63 0.40
N MET A 22 -13.16 6.70 1.35
CA MET A 22 -12.86 6.97 2.75
C MET A 22 -11.37 7.27 2.97
N ALA A 23 -10.47 6.55 2.31
CA ALA A 23 -9.04 6.82 2.38
C ALA A 23 -8.72 8.24 1.87
N ALA A 24 -9.26 8.62 0.70
CA ALA A 24 -9.09 9.98 0.17
C ALA A 24 -9.68 11.05 1.11
N TYR A 25 -10.85 10.79 1.69
CA TYR A 25 -11.49 11.70 2.64
C TYR A 25 -10.64 11.93 3.90
N ILE A 26 -10.08 10.86 4.47
CA ILE A 26 -9.17 10.92 5.63
C ILE A 26 -7.93 11.75 5.28
N MET A 27 -7.32 11.52 4.11
CA MET A 27 -6.13 12.24 3.66
C MET A 27 -6.40 13.74 3.44
N ILE A 28 -7.51 14.09 2.77
CA ILE A 28 -7.87 15.50 2.48
C ILE A 28 -8.15 16.26 3.78
N ASN A 29 -8.88 15.64 4.70
CA ASN A 29 -9.26 16.28 5.96
C ASN A 29 -8.21 16.11 7.06
N ARG A 30 -7.06 15.50 6.75
CA ARG A 30 -5.96 15.24 7.69
C ARG A 30 -6.44 14.58 9.00
N LEU A 31 -7.44 13.70 8.90
CA LEU A 31 -8.05 13.07 10.07
C LEU A 31 -7.04 12.12 10.72
N GLY A 32 -6.78 12.31 12.01
CA GLY A 32 -5.80 11.55 12.77
C GLY A 32 -4.37 12.10 12.69
N LEU A 33 -4.12 13.22 12.02
CA LEU A 33 -2.84 13.94 12.15
C LEU A 33 -2.84 14.86 13.38
N VAL A 34 -1.71 14.92 14.07
CA VAL A 34 -1.44 15.90 15.13
C VAL A 34 -1.30 17.29 14.50
N GLU A 35 -1.91 18.32 15.12
CA GLU A 35 -1.83 19.69 14.61
C GLU A 35 -0.38 20.16 14.45
N GLY A 36 -0.06 20.72 13.28
CA GLY A 36 1.27 21.23 12.96
C GLY A 36 2.25 20.20 12.37
N TYR A 37 1.88 18.93 12.27
CA TYR A 37 2.72 17.88 11.69
C TYR A 37 2.13 17.34 10.37
N ASP A 38 2.99 17.09 9.38
CA ASP A 38 2.63 16.48 8.09
C ASP A 38 3.45 15.19 7.90
N PHE A 39 2.84 14.05 8.25
CA PHE A 39 3.49 12.75 8.14
C PHE A 39 3.27 12.18 6.74
N GLY A 40 4.34 12.11 5.94
CA GLY A 40 4.31 11.47 4.62
C GLY A 40 3.93 9.99 4.70
N GLY A 41 3.33 9.46 3.63
CA GLY A 41 2.91 8.05 3.57
C GLY A 41 4.09 7.10 3.83
N GLY A 42 4.09 6.44 4.98
CA GLY A 42 5.18 5.56 5.45
C GLY A 42 5.80 5.95 6.79
N ALA A 43 5.47 7.12 7.34
CA ALA A 43 6.05 7.64 8.58
C ALA A 43 5.29 7.20 9.85
N TYR A 44 4.68 6.01 9.87
CA TYR A 44 3.70 5.64 10.91
C TYR A 44 4.30 5.13 12.23
N TYR A 45 5.59 4.82 12.28
CA TYR A 45 6.09 3.99 13.39
C TYR A 45 6.79 4.76 14.50
N TYR A 46 7.20 6.01 14.30
CA TYR A 46 8.05 6.68 15.30
C TYR A 46 7.93 8.20 15.42
N VAL A 47 7.07 8.85 14.64
CA VAL A 47 7.09 10.33 14.53
C VAL A 47 6.21 11.01 15.58
N ASP A 48 5.40 10.23 16.33
CA ASP A 48 4.59 10.73 17.44
C ASP A 48 5.37 10.88 18.75
N ILE A 49 6.64 10.45 18.79
CA ILE A 49 7.49 10.63 19.98
C ILE A 49 8.13 12.02 19.91
N PRO A 50 7.85 12.93 20.86
CA PRO A 50 8.48 14.25 20.88
C PRO A 50 10.00 14.10 20.90
N GLU A 51 10.69 14.87 20.05
CA GLU A 51 12.15 14.84 19.92
C GLU A 51 12.78 13.53 19.39
N PHE A 52 11.99 12.62 18.82
CA PHE A 52 12.51 11.35 18.28
C PHE A 52 13.60 11.54 17.22
N GLU A 53 13.52 12.61 16.42
CA GLU A 53 14.55 13.00 15.45
C GLU A 53 15.93 13.28 16.09
N LYS A 54 16.00 13.57 17.40
CA LYS A 54 17.26 13.73 18.13
C LYS A 54 17.86 12.40 18.57
N ILE A 55 17.03 11.37 18.68
CA ILE A 55 17.40 10.03 19.19
C ILE A 55 17.74 9.11 18.01
N VAL A 56 17.04 9.26 16.89
CA VAL A 56 17.36 8.57 15.64
C VAL A 56 18.33 9.44 14.87
N ASP A 57 19.56 8.94 14.78
CA ASP A 57 20.57 9.48 13.88
C ASP A 57 19.95 9.56 12.47
N GLN A 58 19.74 10.77 11.97
CA GLN A 58 19.18 11.02 10.63
C GLN A 58 20.08 10.41 9.54
N ASP A 59 21.32 10.06 9.88
CA ASP A 59 22.27 9.35 9.04
C ASP A 59 22.23 7.82 9.18
N ALA A 60 21.38 7.25 10.05
CA ALA A 60 21.35 5.82 10.35
C ALA A 60 21.01 4.92 9.13
N PHE A 61 20.30 5.45 8.14
CA PHE A 61 19.97 4.71 6.93
C PHE A 61 20.16 5.52 5.65
N LYS A 62 21.40 5.53 5.14
CA LYS A 62 21.67 5.93 3.75
C LYS A 62 21.55 4.70 2.87
N ALA A 63 20.45 4.59 2.13
CA ALA A 63 20.29 3.57 1.11
C ALA A 63 21.47 3.67 0.13
N LYS A 64 22.38 2.69 0.17
CA LYS A 64 23.55 2.65 -0.73
C LYS A 64 23.15 2.47 -2.19
N THR A 65 21.95 1.98 -2.42
CA THR A 65 21.40 1.65 -3.73
C THR A 65 20.42 2.74 -4.20
N PRO A 66 20.55 3.23 -5.44
CA PRO A 66 19.62 4.21 -5.99
C PRO A 66 18.16 3.71 -6.02
N VAL A 67 17.20 4.63 -5.90
CA VAL A 67 15.76 4.32 -5.91
C VAL A 67 15.33 3.57 -7.19
N TRP A 68 15.91 3.90 -8.34
CA TRP A 68 15.58 3.22 -9.61
C TRP A 68 15.87 1.72 -9.58
N VAL A 69 16.88 1.28 -8.83
CA VAL A 69 17.21 -0.15 -8.67
C VAL A 69 16.06 -0.88 -7.98
N HIS A 70 15.49 -0.26 -6.94
CA HIS A 70 14.33 -0.81 -6.22
C HIS A 70 13.10 -0.87 -7.12
N VAL A 71 12.87 0.16 -7.93
CA VAL A 71 11.77 0.18 -8.92
C VAL A 71 11.92 -0.96 -9.94
N VAL A 72 13.13 -1.17 -10.47
CA VAL A 72 13.40 -2.27 -11.42
C VAL A 72 13.18 -3.62 -10.75
N LEU A 73 13.68 -3.83 -9.53
CA LEU A 73 13.49 -5.07 -8.78
C LEU A 73 12.00 -5.34 -8.49
N PHE A 74 11.24 -4.31 -8.13
CA PHE A 74 9.80 -4.40 -7.91
C PHE A 74 9.07 -4.85 -9.18
N LEU A 75 9.39 -4.24 -10.33
CA LEU A 75 8.79 -4.62 -11.61
C LEU A 75 9.19 -6.03 -12.07
N ALA A 76 10.47 -6.41 -11.88
CA ALA A 76 10.96 -7.74 -12.19
C ALA A 76 10.26 -8.80 -11.34
N TRP A 77 10.07 -8.53 -10.05
CA TRP A 77 9.31 -9.39 -9.15
C TRP A 77 7.84 -9.50 -9.56
N GLY A 78 7.19 -8.38 -9.89
CA GLY A 78 5.81 -8.36 -10.37
C GLY A 78 5.63 -9.21 -11.64
N TRP A 79 6.55 -9.12 -12.60
CA TRP A 79 6.55 -9.95 -13.81
C TRP A 79 6.73 -11.44 -13.48
N LEU A 80 7.60 -11.77 -12.54
CA LEU A 80 7.83 -13.16 -12.11
C LEU A 80 6.57 -13.74 -11.48
N MET A 81 5.93 -13.00 -10.55
CA MET A 81 4.67 -13.41 -9.92
C MET A 81 3.55 -13.61 -10.94
N TRP A 82 3.45 -12.72 -11.94
CA TRP A 82 2.49 -12.88 -13.04
C TRP A 82 2.72 -14.17 -13.83
N ARG A 83 3.98 -14.49 -14.16
CA ARG A 83 4.33 -15.73 -14.87
C ARG A 83 4.01 -16.97 -14.03
N LEU A 84 4.26 -16.91 -12.73
CA LEU A 84 3.91 -17.97 -11.78
C LEU A 84 2.40 -18.19 -11.71
N TRP A 85 1.62 -17.10 -11.65
CA TRP A 85 0.16 -17.18 -11.69
C TRP A 85 -0.31 -17.89 -12.95
N LEU A 86 0.10 -17.42 -14.14
CA LEU A 86 -0.30 -18.04 -15.41
C LEU A 86 0.06 -19.52 -15.48
N TRP A 87 1.16 -19.94 -14.86
CA TRP A 87 1.54 -21.35 -14.80
C TRP A 87 0.62 -22.17 -13.89
N ILE A 88 0.27 -21.64 -12.72
CA ILE A 88 -0.70 -22.28 -11.80
C ILE A 88 -2.07 -22.39 -12.47
N ASP A 89 -2.53 -21.33 -13.10
CA ASP A 89 -3.84 -21.27 -13.76
C ASP A 89 -3.96 -22.36 -14.85
N ARG A 90 -2.91 -22.49 -15.69
CA ARG A 90 -2.83 -23.53 -16.73
C ARG A 90 -2.74 -24.95 -16.18
N LYS A 91 -2.30 -25.13 -14.94
CA LYS A 91 -2.33 -26.43 -14.26
C LYS A 91 -3.71 -26.73 -13.67
N SER A 92 -4.47 -25.73 -13.27
CA SER A 92 -5.80 -25.90 -12.68
C SER A 92 -6.87 -26.26 -13.72
N ASP A 93 -6.65 -25.94 -14.99
CA ASP A 93 -7.53 -26.28 -16.13
C ASP A 93 -7.28 -27.70 -16.71
N LYS A 94 -6.36 -28.48 -16.13
CA LYS A 94 -6.15 -29.90 -16.46
C LYS A 94 -6.65 -30.79 -15.33
#